data_AF-A0A954XWE9-F1
#
_entry.id   AF-A0A954XWE9-F1
#
_cell.length_a   1.000
_cell.length_b   1.000
_cell.length_c   1.000
_cell.angle_alpha   90.00
_cell.angle_beta   90.00
_cell.angle_gamma   90.00
#
_symmetry.space_group_name_H-M   'P 1'
#
loop_
_entity.id
_entity.type
_entity.pdbx_description
1 polymer ?
#
loop_
_entity_poly.entity_id
_entity_poly.type
_entity_poly.pdbx_seq_one_letter_code
_entity_poly.pdbx_strand_id
1 'polypeptide(L)'
;MIVSYVAATTASAAAAGPQEWVAGAEGELAQFYKQLHQAPELSFAEEQTAALMAGELRKLGFTVTEQVGGHGVVGVLENGPGPTLLLRADMDALPVVEQTGLDYASQVRVRDERGAAVGVMHACGHD
;
A
#
# COMPACT_ATOMS: atom_id res chain seq x y z
N MET A 1 -40.74 40.64 16.52
CA MET A 1 -39.27 40.47 16.63
C MET A 1 -38.92 39.25 15.81
N ILE A 2 -38.36 39.43 14.60
CA ILE A 2 -38.03 38.35 13.67
C ILE A 2 -36.53 38.08 13.84
N VAL A 3 -36.16 36.86 14.21
CA VAL A 3 -34.77 36.40 14.23
C VAL A 3 -34.61 35.45 13.04
N SER A 4 -33.99 35.93 11.96
CA SER A 4 -33.54 35.08 10.87
C SER A 4 -32.16 34.54 11.22
N TYR A 5 -32.03 33.21 11.27
CA TYR A 5 -30.75 32.53 11.36
C TYR A 5 -30.28 32.24 9.93
N VAL A 6 -29.18 32.85 9.50
CA VAL A 6 -28.47 32.42 8.28
C VAL A 6 -27.42 31.41 8.74
N ALA A 7 -27.72 30.12 8.55
CA ALA A 7 -26.69 29.11 8.64
C ALA A 7 -25.80 29.25 7.40
N ALA A 8 -24.64 29.89 7.56
CA ALA A 8 -23.60 29.83 6.55
C ALA A 8 -23.07 28.39 6.52
N THR A 9 -23.48 27.62 5.52
CA THR A 9 -22.81 26.38 5.18
C THR A 9 -21.41 26.76 4.72
N THR A 10 -20.42 26.56 5.58
CA THR A 10 -19.03 26.48 5.16
C THR A 10 -18.95 25.29 4.21
N ALA A 11 -18.87 25.55 2.91
CA ALA A 11 -18.46 24.53 1.97
C ALA A 11 -17.10 24.01 2.46
N SER A 12 -17.04 22.72 2.80
CA SER A 12 -15.75 22.05 2.95
C SER A 12 -14.93 22.38 1.73
N ALA A 13 -13.66 22.75 1.91
CA ALA A 13 -12.73 22.74 0.78
C ALA A 13 -12.92 21.39 0.09
N ALA A 14 -13.22 21.42 -1.22
CA ALA A 14 -13.27 20.20 -1.99
C ALA A 14 -11.92 19.54 -1.79
N ALA A 15 -11.91 18.31 -1.27
CA ALA A 15 -10.69 17.53 -1.21
C ALA A 15 -10.06 17.55 -2.61
N ALA A 16 -8.74 17.74 -2.68
CA ALA A 16 -8.00 17.70 -3.93
C ALA A 16 -8.49 16.50 -4.77
N GLY A 17 -8.78 16.73 -6.05
CA GLY A 17 -9.18 15.64 -6.93
C GLY A 17 -8.09 14.55 -6.94
N PRO A 18 -8.40 13.30 -7.30
CA PRO A 18 -7.40 12.22 -7.29
C PRO A 18 -6.09 12.59 -7.99
N GLN A 19 -6.15 13.35 -9.09
CA GLN A 19 -4.98 13.81 -9.83
C GLN A 19 -4.14 14.83 -9.05
N GLU A 20 -4.77 15.78 -8.37
CA GLU A 20 -4.08 16.77 -7.54
C GLU A 20 -3.47 16.12 -6.30
N TRP A 21 -4.17 15.16 -5.70
CA TRP A 21 -3.63 14.38 -4.57
C TRP A 21 -2.39 13.58 -4.99
N VAL A 22 -2.46 12.86 -6.12
CA VAL A 22 -1.31 12.09 -6.64
C VAL A 22 -0.12 13.01 -6.91
N ALA A 23 -0.35 14.17 -7.54
CA ALA A 23 0.72 15.14 -7.81
C ALA A 23 1.37 15.67 -6.51
N GLY A 24 0.59 15.82 -5.43
CA GLY A 24 1.10 16.22 -4.12
C GLY A 24 1.82 15.11 -3.36
N ALA A 25 1.47 13.85 -3.60
CA ALA A 25 1.98 12.68 -2.88
C ALA A 25 3.13 11.94 -3.60
N GLU A 26 3.48 12.32 -4.83
CA GLU A 26 4.46 11.61 -5.68
C GLU A 26 5.78 11.29 -4.96
N GLY A 27 6.33 12.25 -4.22
CA GLY A 27 7.58 12.06 -3.48
C GLY A 27 7.48 11.03 -2.35
N GLU A 28 6.37 11.02 -1.62
CA GLU A 28 6.12 10.06 -0.54
C GLU A 28 5.84 8.66 -1.11
N LEU A 29 5.03 8.58 -2.18
CA LEU A 29 4.75 7.34 -2.88
C LEU A 29 6.02 6.72 -3.49
N ALA A 30 6.90 7.53 -4.08
CA ALA A 30 8.18 7.06 -4.61
C ALA A 30 9.11 6.54 -3.50
N GLN A 31 9.09 7.14 -2.31
CA GLN A 31 9.85 6.62 -1.17
C GLN A 31 9.27 5.31 -0.67
N PHE A 32 7.95 5.21 -0.57
CA PHE A 32 7.25 3.99 -0.17
C PHE A 32 7.50 2.83 -1.14
N TYR A 33 7.40 3.09 -2.45
CA TYR A 33 7.77 2.17 -3.51
C TYR A 33 9.21 1.65 -3.33
N LYS A 34 10.18 2.54 -3.13
CA LYS A 34 11.59 2.13 -2.93
C LYS A 34 11.78 1.30 -1.66
N GLN A 35 11.04 1.63 -0.58
CA GLN A 35 11.07 0.86 0.65
C GLN A 35 10.61 -0.58 0.44
N LEU A 36 9.51 -0.77 -0.30
CA LEU A 36 9.02 -2.11 -0.68
C LEU A 36 10.01 -2.82 -1.61
N HIS A 37 10.50 -2.15 -2.65
CA HIS A 37 11.46 -2.71 -3.61
C HIS A 37 12.75 -3.22 -2.95
N GLN A 38 13.23 -2.52 -1.92
CA GLN A 38 14.48 -2.85 -1.20
C GLN A 38 14.33 -4.00 -0.21
N ALA A 39 13.11 -4.26 0.27
CA ALA A 39 12.81 -5.28 1.28
C ALA A 39 11.78 -6.31 0.78
N PRO A 40 12.00 -6.96 -0.37
CA PRO A 40 11.03 -7.87 -0.95
C PRO A 40 10.97 -9.19 -0.18
N GLU A 41 9.77 -9.77 -0.10
CA GLU A 41 9.52 -11.06 0.56
C GLU A 41 8.91 -12.06 -0.45
N LEU A 42 9.29 -13.34 -0.34
CA LEU A 42 8.76 -14.38 -1.22
C LEU A 42 7.28 -14.64 -0.94
N SER A 43 6.60 -15.20 -1.94
CA SER A 43 5.23 -15.68 -1.80
C SER A 43 5.06 -16.54 -0.54
N PHE A 44 3.99 -16.29 0.23
CA PHE A 44 3.66 -16.92 1.52
C PHE A 44 4.62 -16.63 2.69
N ALA A 45 5.54 -15.68 2.54
CA ALA A 45 6.48 -15.25 3.58
C ALA A 45 6.50 -13.72 3.76
N GLU A 46 5.47 -13.01 3.29
CA GLU A 46 5.36 -11.54 3.21
C GLU A 46 4.95 -10.91 4.55
N GLU A 47 5.51 -11.37 5.67
CA GLU A 47 5.10 -10.96 7.01
C GLU A 47 5.32 -9.45 7.23
N GLN A 48 6.50 -8.94 6.86
CA GLN A 48 6.84 -7.53 7.08
C GLN A 48 6.09 -6.62 6.11
N THR A 49 5.96 -7.04 4.86
CA THR A 49 5.25 -6.32 3.82
C THR A 49 3.77 -6.20 4.15
N ALA A 50 3.13 -7.30 4.60
CA ALA A 50 1.75 -7.27 5.05
C ALA A 50 1.56 -6.37 6.28
N ALA A 51 2.46 -6.43 7.27
CA ALA A 51 2.39 -5.57 8.45
C ALA A 51 2.53 -4.09 8.08
N LEU A 52 3.42 -3.75 7.14
CA LEU A 52 3.59 -2.40 6.62
C LEU A 52 2.31 -1.91 5.94
N MET A 53 1.74 -2.71 5.02
CA MET A 53 0.50 -2.37 4.33
C MET A 53 -0.69 -2.20 5.28
N ALA A 54 -0.82 -3.06 6.28
CA ALA A 54 -1.84 -2.91 7.31
C ALA A 54 -1.65 -1.62 8.12
N GLY A 55 -0.40 -1.25 8.42
CA GLY A 55 -0.06 0.02 9.06
C GLY A 55 -0.47 1.23 8.23
N GLU A 56 -0.13 1.26 6.94
CA GLU A 56 -0.48 2.36 6.04
C GLU A 56 -2.00 2.50 5.86
N LEU A 57 -2.72 1.39 5.64
CA LEU A 57 -4.19 1.42 5.55
C LEU A 57 -4.85 1.98 6.82
N ARG A 58 -4.34 1.63 8.00
CA ARG A 58 -4.84 2.20 9.27
C ARG A 58 -4.58 3.71 9.36
N LYS A 59 -3.41 4.18 8.97
CA LYS A 59 -3.09 5.63 8.96
C LYS A 59 -4.03 6.40 8.03
N LEU A 60 -4.46 5.78 6.94
CA LEU A 60 -5.43 6.32 5.98
C LEU A 60 -6.89 6.23 6.45
N GLY A 61 -7.16 5.63 7.62
CA GLY A 61 -8.50 5.56 8.22
C GLY A 61 -9.33 4.34 7.82
N PHE A 62 -8.72 3.32 7.22
CA PHE A 62 -9.41 2.07 6.92
C PHE A 62 -9.62 1.23 8.18
N THR A 63 -10.72 0.49 8.21
CA THR A 63 -10.86 -0.67 9.10
C THR A 63 -10.11 -1.85 8.47
N VAL A 64 -9.05 -2.30 9.13
CA VAL A 64 -8.12 -3.29 8.56
C VAL A 64 -8.30 -4.66 9.21
N THR A 65 -8.48 -5.68 8.36
CA THR A 65 -8.42 -7.09 8.72
C THR A 65 -7.11 -7.67 8.19
N GLU A 66 -6.29 -8.20 9.08
CA GLU A 66 -5.05 -8.89 8.73
C GLU A 66 -5.26 -10.41 8.73
N GLN A 67 -4.25 -11.14 8.24
CA GLN A 67 -4.20 -12.59 8.26
C GLN A 67 -5.30 -13.29 7.44
N VAL A 68 -5.77 -12.63 6.37
CA VAL A 68 -6.77 -13.19 5.47
C VAL A 68 -6.07 -14.16 4.52
N GLY A 69 -6.17 -15.46 4.80
CA GLY A 69 -5.55 -16.50 3.98
C GLY A 69 -4.01 -16.54 4.05
N GLY A 70 -3.42 -16.15 5.19
CA GLY A 70 -1.97 -16.09 5.38
C GLY A 70 -1.52 -14.67 5.67
N HIS A 71 -0.83 -14.03 4.72
CA HIS A 71 -0.37 -12.63 4.84
C HIS A 71 -1.31 -11.62 4.16
N GLY A 72 -2.52 -12.03 3.75
CA GLY A 72 -3.48 -11.12 3.12
C GLY A 72 -4.00 -10.05 4.08
N VAL A 73 -4.10 -8.82 3.56
CA VAL A 73 -4.62 -7.64 4.26
C VAL A 73 -5.83 -7.09 3.51
N VAL A 74 -6.93 -6.86 4.22
CA VAL A 74 -8.16 -6.26 3.67
C VAL A 74 -8.47 -4.98 4.43
N GLY A 75 -8.47 -3.85 3.72
CA GLY A 75 -8.93 -2.56 4.24
C GLY A 75 -10.33 -2.21 3.74
N VAL A 76 -11.22 -1.82 4.64
CA VAL A 76 -12.55 -1.27 4.31
C VAL A 76 -12.63 0.19 4.74
N LEU A 77 -12.94 1.08 3.79
CA LEU A 77 -13.20 2.49 4.04
C LEU A 77 -14.66 2.80 3.75
N GLU A 78 -15.42 3.16 4.78
CA GLU A 78 -16.81 3.57 4.65
C GLU A 78 -16.91 5.07 4.39
N ASN A 79 -17.70 5.47 3.39
CA ASN A 79 -17.88 6.88 3.02
C ASN A 79 -19.35 7.18 2.67
N GLY A 80 -20.26 6.79 3.57
CA GLY A 80 -21.70 7.00 3.41
C GLY A 80 -22.37 6.06 2.40
N PRO A 81 -23.68 6.26 2.14
CA PRO A 81 -24.45 5.39 1.23
C PRO A 81 -23.98 5.53 -0.22
N GLY A 82 -23.81 4.39 -0.91
CA GLY A 82 -23.44 4.37 -2.33
C GLY A 82 -23.03 2.98 -2.81
N PRO A 83 -22.60 2.86 -4.08
CA PRO A 83 -22.02 1.63 -4.61
C PRO A 83 -20.72 1.23 -3.90
N THR A 84 -20.42 -0.06 -3.87
CA THR A 84 -19.17 -0.59 -3.33
C THR A 84 -18.17 -0.88 -4.45
N LEU A 85 -16.92 -0.48 -4.27
CA LEU A 85 -15.80 -0.80 -5.16
C LEU A 85 -14.80 -1.72 -4.45
N LEU A 86 -14.31 -2.74 -5.15
CA LEU A 86 -13.18 -3.57 -4.70
C LEU A 86 -11.96 -3.27 -5.56
N LEU A 87 -10.85 -2.95 -4.92
CA LEU A 87 -9.54 -2.82 -5.53
C LEU A 87 -8.63 -3.91 -4.95
N ARG A 88 -7.76 -4.48 -5.78
CA ARG A 88 -6.85 -5.56 -5.40
C ARG A 88 -5.48 -5.29 -5.99
N ALA A 89 -4.45 -5.39 -5.14
CA ALA A 89 -3.04 -5.39 -5.50
C ALA A 89 -2.36 -6.58 -4.82
N ASP A 90 -1.31 -7.10 -5.44
CA ASP A 90 -0.44 -8.13 -4.87
C ASP A 90 0.78 -7.50 -4.21
N MET A 91 1.48 -8.26 -3.36
CA MET A 91 2.59 -7.76 -2.54
C MET A 91 3.82 -8.69 -2.53
N ASP A 92 3.77 -9.83 -3.23
CA ASP A 92 4.83 -10.83 -3.17
C ASP A 92 5.93 -10.58 -4.20
N ALA A 93 7.14 -11.04 -3.88
CA ALA A 93 8.30 -10.99 -4.74
C ALA A 93 8.69 -12.37 -5.28
N LEU A 94 9.69 -12.40 -6.15
CA LEU A 94 10.14 -13.60 -6.85
C LEU A 94 11.58 -13.99 -6.46
N PRO A 95 11.95 -15.29 -6.55
CA PRO A 95 13.29 -15.79 -6.22
C PRO A 95 14.30 -15.48 -7.33
N VAL A 96 14.52 -14.19 -7.58
CA VAL A 96 15.39 -13.64 -8.63
C VAL A 96 16.43 -12.73 -7.99
N VAL A 97 17.69 -12.88 -8.41
CA VAL A 97 18.74 -11.91 -8.04
C VAL A 97 18.56 -10.67 -8.91
N GLU A 98 18.34 -9.53 -8.27
CA GLU A 98 18.20 -8.27 -9.00
C GLU A 98 19.50 -7.85 -9.70
N GLN A 99 19.37 -7.38 -10.95
CA GLN A 99 20.49 -6.94 -11.79
C GLN A 99 20.23 -5.59 -12.48
N THR A 100 19.31 -4.79 -11.95
CA THR A 100 18.93 -3.48 -12.51
C THR A 100 20.04 -2.44 -12.38
N GLY A 101 20.87 -2.54 -11.33
CA GLY A 101 21.89 -1.55 -10.99
C GLY A 101 21.33 -0.27 -10.37
N LEU A 102 20.05 -0.26 -9.99
CA LEU A 102 19.40 0.87 -9.31
C LEU A 102 19.99 1.05 -7.91
N ASP A 103 20.00 2.29 -7.42
CA ASP A 103 20.47 2.63 -6.07
C ASP A 103 19.59 2.03 -4.96
N TYR A 104 18.36 1.63 -5.31
CA TYR A 104 17.42 0.94 -4.44
C TYR A 104 17.19 -0.53 -4.83
N ALA A 105 18.08 -1.13 -5.62
CA ALA A 105 17.99 -2.56 -5.93
C ALA A 105 18.03 -3.42 -4.64
N SER A 106 17.18 -4.44 -4.59
CA SER A 106 17.16 -5.44 -3.53
C SER A 106 18.51 -6.15 -3.41
N GLN A 107 18.94 -6.33 -2.17
CA GLN A 107 20.09 -7.17 -1.80
C GLN A 107 19.66 -8.37 -0.96
N VAL A 108 18.35 -8.59 -0.81
CA VAL A 108 17.78 -9.64 0.04
C VAL A 108 18.12 -11.02 -0.51
N ARG A 109 18.51 -11.91 0.41
CA ARG A 109 18.76 -13.33 0.14
C ARG A 109 18.12 -14.18 1.21
N VAL A 110 17.42 -15.24 0.78
CA VAL A 110 16.72 -16.17 1.66
C VAL A 110 16.97 -17.62 1.23
N ARG A 111 16.47 -18.57 2.02
CA ARG A 111 16.32 -19.96 1.57
C ARG A 111 14.92 -20.15 1.03
N ASP A 112 14.78 -20.66 -0.18
CA ASP A 112 13.48 -21.03 -0.73
C ASP A 112 12.92 -22.30 -0.07
N GLU A 113 11.72 -22.70 -0.45
CA GLU A 113 11.04 -23.92 0.04
C GLU A 113 11.84 -25.21 -0.24
N ARG A 114 12.80 -25.17 -1.17
CA ARG A 114 13.70 -26.28 -1.53
C ARG A 114 15.03 -26.21 -0.77
N GLY A 115 15.21 -25.20 0.09
CA GLY A 115 16.40 -24.95 0.88
C GLY A 115 17.55 -24.26 0.13
N ALA A 116 17.34 -23.89 -1.13
CA ALA A 116 18.35 -23.24 -1.96
C ALA A 116 18.48 -21.76 -1.57
N ALA A 117 19.72 -21.25 -1.53
CA ALA A 117 19.96 -19.83 -1.31
C ALA A 117 19.66 -19.05 -2.58
N VAL A 118 18.65 -18.18 -2.54
CA VAL A 118 18.17 -17.38 -3.68
C VAL A 118 18.21 -15.88 -3.34
N GLY A 119 18.30 -15.04 -4.38
CA GLY A 119 17.97 -13.62 -4.24
C GLY A 119 16.45 -13.42 -4.24
N VAL A 120 16.00 -12.27 -3.76
CA VAL A 120 14.58 -11.89 -3.77
C VAL A 120 14.44 -10.53 -4.44
N MET A 121 13.51 -10.40 -5.38
CA MET A 121 13.29 -9.18 -6.16
C MET A 121 11.81 -9.04 -6.49
N HIS A 122 11.26 -7.82 -6.41
CA HIS A 122 9.98 -7.48 -7.04
C HIS A 122 10.11 -7.39 -8.57
N ALA A 123 10.36 -8.55 -9.20
CA ALA A 123 10.55 -8.64 -10.65
C ALA A 123 9.24 -8.53 -11.46
N CYS A 124 8.09 -8.34 -10.78
CA CYS A 124 6.76 -8.25 -11.39
C CYS A 124 6.02 -6.94 -11.05
N GLY A 125 6.64 -6.02 -10.29
CA GLY A 125 6.03 -4.72 -9.92
C GLY A 125 4.89 -4.84 -8.91
N HIS A 126 5.07 -5.65 -7.87
CA HIS A 126 4.09 -5.82 -6.77
C HIS A 126 4.41 -4.91 -5.57
N ASP A 127 5.52 -4.20 -5.62
CA ASP A 127 5.95 -3.11 -4.74
C ASP A 127 5.26 -1.78 -5.10
#